data_AF-A0A496SK28-F1
#
_entry.id   AF-A0A496SK28-F1
#
_cell.length_a   1.000
_cell.length_b   1.000
_cell.length_c   1.000
_cell.angle_alpha   90.00
_cell.angle_beta   90.00
_cell.angle_gamma   90.00
#
_symmetry.space_group_name_H-M   'P 1'
#
loop_
_entity.id
_entity.type
_entity.pdbx_description
1 polymer ?
#
loop_
_entity_poly.entity_id
_entity_poly.type
_entity_poly.pdbx_seq_one_letter_code
_entity_poly.pdbx_strand_id
1 'polypeptide(L)'
;NRWIQDRQNFVSVFHDRTGLILGGGNTKLQPLWSTFTVGDPSLLKHIPGDEDPDFHPTGFLLHVPDHASVREDEDTPGLILRYGQETCGVTLIPRSDTELNLIYEVTSASGRSVEAHLTLIPHLDRPLRVASGEQIRLGEKPLAWSVDGDGSWIEHADWRLSFPRGVRVIWPALPHNPYRKGGEARIEEARLIVALPFSPMISRYELTLDIL
;
A
#
# COMPACT_ATOMS: atom_id res chain seq x y z
N ASN A 1 -18.62 15.61 -3.91
CA ASN A 1 -19.20 14.45 -4.62
C ASN A 1 -18.59 13.16 -4.05
N ARG A 2 -19.37 12.35 -3.30
CA ARG A 2 -18.91 11.08 -2.69
C ARG A 2 -18.65 9.95 -3.70
N TRP A 3 -19.12 10.12 -4.94
CA TRP A 3 -19.09 9.08 -5.98
C TRP A 3 -17.84 9.13 -6.86
N ILE A 4 -17.09 10.24 -6.84
CA ILE A 4 -15.84 10.36 -7.60
C ILE A 4 -14.74 9.72 -6.76
N GLN A 5 -14.11 8.67 -7.26
CA GLN A 5 -13.02 7.97 -6.58
C GLN A 5 -11.68 8.62 -6.93
N ASP A 6 -10.74 8.59 -5.99
CA ASP A 6 -9.40 9.14 -6.17
C ASP A 6 -8.54 8.20 -7.02
N ARG A 7 -7.84 8.75 -8.02
CA ARG A 7 -6.84 8.01 -8.81
C ARG A 7 -5.54 7.93 -8.03
N GLN A 8 -5.52 7.09 -7.01
CA GLN A 8 -4.45 7.10 -6.00
C GLN A 8 -3.56 5.86 -6.03
N ASN A 9 -4.06 4.75 -6.58
CA ASN A 9 -3.32 3.49 -6.72
C ASN A 9 -3.09 3.19 -8.20
N PHE A 10 -1.86 2.83 -8.55
CA PHE A 10 -1.42 2.73 -9.94
C PHE A 10 -0.71 1.42 -10.27
N VAL A 11 -0.60 0.51 -9.31
CA VAL A 11 0.15 -0.73 -9.48
C VAL A 11 -0.73 -1.90 -9.07
N SER A 12 -0.73 -2.94 -9.88
CA SER A 12 -1.42 -4.20 -9.55
C SER A 12 -0.57 -5.37 -10.00
N VAL A 13 -0.55 -6.42 -9.18
CA VAL A 13 0.17 -7.67 -9.48
C VAL A 13 -0.81 -8.83 -9.40
N PHE A 14 -0.93 -9.54 -10.51
CA PHE A 14 -1.76 -10.72 -10.67
C PHE A 14 -0.88 -11.89 -11.08
N HIS A 15 -1.19 -13.08 -10.58
CA HIS A 15 -0.57 -14.33 -11.00
C HIS A 15 -1.63 -15.43 -11.11
N ASP A 16 -1.55 -16.29 -12.13
CA ASP A 16 -2.61 -17.27 -12.46
C ASP A 16 -2.97 -18.21 -11.30
N ARG A 17 -1.98 -18.57 -10.46
CA ARG A 17 -2.17 -19.48 -9.32
C ARG A 17 -2.85 -18.84 -8.11
N THR A 18 -2.57 -17.57 -7.86
CA THR A 18 -2.94 -16.88 -6.60
C THR A 18 -3.98 -15.78 -6.82
N GLY A 19 -4.25 -15.41 -8.08
CA GLY A 19 -5.14 -14.31 -8.42
C GLY A 19 -4.47 -12.95 -8.25
N LEU A 20 -5.28 -11.93 -7.92
CA LEU A 20 -4.80 -10.57 -7.67
C LEU A 20 -4.18 -10.50 -6.27
N ILE A 21 -2.88 -10.23 -6.20
CA ILE A 21 -2.11 -10.15 -4.95
C ILE A 21 -2.04 -8.71 -4.45
N LEU A 22 -1.58 -7.81 -5.32
CA LEU A 22 -1.37 -6.39 -5.02
C LEU A 22 -2.29 -5.54 -5.89
N GLY A 23 -2.86 -4.49 -5.32
CA GLY A 23 -3.68 -3.50 -6.00
C GLY A 23 -4.96 -3.16 -5.25
N GLY A 24 -5.86 -2.48 -5.94
CA GLY A 24 -7.15 -2.09 -5.40
C GLY A 24 -7.11 -0.80 -4.57
N GLY A 25 -6.94 0.33 -5.25
CA GLY A 25 -7.35 1.64 -4.72
C GLY A 25 -8.76 1.96 -5.21
N ASN A 26 -9.63 2.53 -4.38
CA ASN A 26 -10.99 2.77 -4.86
C ASN A 26 -11.84 3.79 -4.10
N THR A 27 -11.33 4.47 -3.07
CA THR A 27 -12.24 5.36 -2.33
C THR A 27 -11.50 6.50 -1.66
N LYS A 28 -12.23 7.60 -1.44
CA LYS A 28 -11.77 8.75 -0.67
C LYS A 28 -11.45 8.35 0.77
N LEU A 29 -10.77 9.24 1.48
CA LEU A 29 -10.45 9.09 2.90
C LEU A 29 -9.51 7.92 3.22
N GLN A 30 -8.73 7.45 2.24
CA GLN A 30 -7.85 6.27 2.37
C GLN A 30 -6.47 6.49 1.75
N PRO A 31 -5.65 7.37 2.34
CA PRO A 31 -4.28 7.60 1.87
C PRO A 31 -3.41 6.34 1.96
N LEU A 32 -3.69 5.41 2.88
CA LEU A 32 -2.99 4.12 2.96
C LEU A 32 -3.23 3.18 1.78
N TRP A 33 -4.24 3.47 0.93
CA TRP A 33 -4.52 2.71 -0.29
C TRP A 33 -3.89 3.37 -1.53
N SER A 34 -3.20 4.50 -1.36
CA SER A 34 -2.45 5.19 -2.42
C SER A 34 -1.09 4.54 -2.65
N THR A 35 -0.57 4.55 -3.89
CA THR A 35 0.79 4.04 -4.17
C THR A 35 1.84 4.75 -3.31
N PHE A 36 1.72 6.06 -3.16
CA PHE A 36 2.53 6.88 -2.24
C PHE A 36 1.69 7.94 -1.55
N THR A 37 2.21 8.45 -0.43
CA THR A 37 1.77 9.69 0.20
C THR A 37 2.95 10.60 0.52
N VAL A 38 2.76 11.90 0.39
CA VAL A 38 3.69 12.93 0.90
C VAL A 38 2.98 13.72 2.00
N GLY A 39 3.50 13.68 3.23
CA GLY A 39 2.83 14.19 4.43
C GLY A 39 2.41 13.06 5.38
N ASP A 40 1.41 13.34 6.22
CA ASP A 40 0.92 12.39 7.23
C ASP A 40 -0.41 11.74 6.78
N PRO A 41 -0.44 10.43 6.47
CA PRO A 41 -1.65 9.74 6.03
C PRO A 41 -2.73 9.65 7.12
N SER A 42 -2.40 9.88 8.40
CA SER A 42 -3.40 9.85 9.48
C SER A 42 -4.34 11.06 9.47
N LEU A 43 -3.99 12.12 8.74
CA LEU A 43 -4.74 13.38 8.64
C LEU A 43 -5.99 13.28 7.75
N LEU A 44 -6.17 12.17 7.05
CA LEU A 44 -7.31 11.91 6.18
C LEU A 44 -7.79 10.48 6.39
N LYS A 45 -8.87 10.33 7.16
CA LYS A 45 -9.47 9.03 7.46
C LYS A 45 -10.98 9.18 7.63
N HIS A 46 -11.68 8.10 7.35
CA HIS A 46 -13.10 8.04 7.65
C HIS A 46 -13.36 7.81 9.14
N ILE A 47 -14.44 8.42 9.65
CA ILE A 47 -14.98 8.20 10.99
C ILE A 47 -16.31 7.45 10.81
N PRO A 48 -16.42 6.18 11.25
CA PRO A 48 -17.66 5.41 11.12
C PRO A 48 -18.87 6.12 11.73
N GLY A 49 -19.98 6.18 10.99
CA GLY A 49 -21.20 6.87 11.39
C GLY A 49 -21.25 8.35 10.97
N ASP A 50 -20.18 8.87 10.36
CA ASP A 50 -20.16 10.22 9.80
C ASP A 50 -20.90 10.24 8.46
N GLU A 51 -22.04 10.93 8.43
CA GLU A 51 -22.90 11.06 7.25
C GLU A 51 -22.53 12.24 6.35
N ASP A 52 -21.67 13.16 6.82
CA ASP A 52 -21.20 14.33 6.07
C ASP A 52 -19.67 14.51 6.20
N PRO A 53 -18.88 13.52 5.74
CA PRO A 53 -17.45 13.54 5.96
C PRO A 53 -16.75 14.63 5.15
N ASP A 54 -15.80 15.32 5.78
CA ASP A 54 -14.87 16.18 5.06
C ASP A 54 -13.85 15.32 4.30
N PHE A 55 -13.85 15.48 2.98
CA PHE A 55 -12.95 14.76 2.07
C PHE A 55 -11.58 15.42 1.91
N HIS A 56 -11.29 16.48 2.67
CA HIS A 56 -10.00 17.17 2.68
C HIS A 56 -9.16 16.75 3.88
N PRO A 57 -7.83 16.64 3.71
CA PRO A 57 -6.94 16.39 4.85
C PRO A 57 -6.96 17.59 5.80
N THR A 58 -6.89 17.32 7.10
CA THR A 58 -6.82 18.37 8.15
C THR A 58 -5.46 19.09 8.24
N GLY A 59 -4.52 18.71 7.37
CA GLY A 59 -3.20 19.32 7.24
C GLY A 59 -2.54 18.91 5.91
N PHE A 60 -1.21 18.99 5.84
CA PHE A 60 -0.49 18.70 4.60
C PHE A 60 -0.46 17.19 4.31
N LEU A 61 -1.14 16.79 3.24
CA LEU A 61 -1.12 15.45 2.70
C LEU A 61 -1.37 15.50 1.19
N LEU A 62 -0.48 14.87 0.43
CA LEU A 62 -0.69 14.54 -0.97
C LEU A 62 -0.77 13.03 -1.09
N HIS A 63 -1.95 12.49 -1.39
CA HIS A 63 -2.20 11.06 -1.58
C HIS A 63 -2.65 10.71 -3.00
N VAL A 64 -2.83 11.73 -3.85
CA VAL A 64 -3.07 11.62 -5.29
C VAL A 64 -1.92 12.33 -6.01
N PRO A 65 -1.25 11.70 -6.99
CA PRO A 65 -0.17 12.34 -7.71
C PRO A 65 -0.70 13.42 -8.66
N ASP A 66 0.05 14.50 -8.82
CA ASP A 66 -0.22 15.57 -9.80
C ASP A 66 0.10 15.11 -11.23
N HIS A 67 1.01 14.14 -11.37
CA HIS A 67 1.43 13.60 -12.65
C HIS A 67 1.81 12.13 -12.52
N ALA A 68 1.49 11.34 -13.55
CA ALA A 68 1.87 9.95 -13.68
C ALA A 68 2.38 9.69 -15.10
N SER A 69 3.53 9.02 -15.21
CA SER A 69 4.09 8.57 -16.47
C SER A 69 4.68 7.17 -16.35
N VAL A 70 4.68 6.43 -17.44
CA VAL A 70 5.36 5.13 -17.53
C VAL A 70 6.81 5.38 -17.93
N ARG A 71 7.74 4.67 -17.28
CA ARG A 71 9.13 4.55 -17.71
C ARG A 71 9.17 3.42 -18.73
N GLU A 72 9.34 3.80 -20.00
CA GLU A 72 9.49 2.87 -21.11
C GLU A 72 10.96 2.43 -21.20
N ASP A 73 11.31 1.45 -20.36
CA ASP A 73 12.57 0.72 -20.41
C ASP A 73 12.21 -0.75 -20.69
N GLU A 74 12.76 -1.34 -21.75
CA GLU A 74 12.38 -2.69 -22.19
C GLU A 74 12.67 -3.75 -21.13
N ASP A 75 13.69 -3.55 -20.30
CA ASP A 75 14.13 -4.50 -19.27
C ASP A 75 13.54 -4.19 -17.88
N THR A 76 13.19 -2.93 -17.62
CA THR A 76 12.73 -2.46 -16.30
C THR A 76 11.55 -1.48 -16.40
N PRO A 77 10.38 -1.95 -16.89
CA PRO A 77 9.20 -1.10 -16.95
C PRO A 77 8.86 -0.56 -15.56
N GLY A 78 8.59 0.74 -15.50
CA GLY A 78 8.36 1.43 -14.25
C GLY A 78 7.29 2.50 -14.34
N LEU A 79 6.91 3.02 -13.19
CA LEU A 79 5.95 4.09 -13.03
C LEU A 79 6.63 5.25 -12.31
N ILE A 80 6.47 6.46 -12.81
CA ILE A 80 6.91 7.70 -12.16
C ILE A 80 5.70 8.51 -11.78
N LEU A 81 5.57 8.80 -10.50
CA LEU A 81 4.50 9.57 -9.90
C LEU A 81 5.08 10.84 -9.25
N ARG A 82 4.49 12.00 -9.54
CA ARG A 82 4.91 13.26 -8.93
C ARG A 82 3.88 13.74 -7.91
N TYR A 83 4.37 14.14 -6.74
CA TYR A 83 3.58 14.70 -5.64
C TYR A 83 4.23 16.02 -5.23
N GLY A 84 3.79 17.12 -5.83
CA GLY A 84 4.43 18.42 -5.70
C GLY A 84 5.91 18.39 -6.12
N GLN A 85 6.79 18.52 -5.13
CA GLN A 85 8.25 18.49 -5.33
C GLN A 85 8.84 17.07 -5.29
N GLU A 86 8.09 16.07 -4.82
CA GLU A 86 8.58 14.70 -4.76
C GLU A 86 8.34 13.97 -6.08
N THR A 87 9.36 13.27 -6.53
CA THR A 87 9.25 12.26 -7.58
C THR A 87 9.39 10.89 -6.95
N CYS A 88 8.38 10.05 -7.15
CA CYS A 88 8.26 8.72 -6.59
C CYS A 88 8.26 7.70 -7.74
N GLY A 89 9.05 6.65 -7.64
CA GLY A 89 9.20 5.60 -8.65
C GLY A 89 8.76 4.24 -8.15
N VAL A 90 8.09 3.47 -9.00
CA VAL A 90 7.88 2.03 -8.81
C VAL A 90 8.46 1.29 -10.00
N THR A 91 9.30 0.30 -9.78
CA THR A 91 9.80 -0.61 -10.84
C THR A 91 9.42 -2.04 -10.48
N LEU A 92 8.91 -2.78 -11.46
CA LEU A 92 8.55 -4.18 -11.31
C LEU A 92 9.45 -5.01 -12.23
N ILE A 93 10.24 -5.93 -11.66
CA ILE A 93 11.22 -6.73 -12.41
C ILE A 93 10.88 -8.21 -12.23
N PRO A 94 10.20 -8.84 -13.21
CA PRO A 94 10.02 -10.29 -13.21
C PRO A 94 11.38 -10.98 -13.27
N ARG A 95 11.65 -11.89 -12.33
CA ARG A 95 12.88 -12.71 -12.32
C ARG A 95 12.61 -14.13 -12.83
N SER A 96 11.41 -14.64 -12.61
CA SER A 96 10.89 -15.89 -13.14
C SER A 96 9.36 -15.85 -13.13
N ASP A 97 8.72 -16.95 -13.54
CA ASP A 97 7.26 -17.09 -13.44
C ASP A 97 6.74 -17.02 -12.00
N THR A 98 7.59 -17.27 -11.01
CA THR A 98 7.22 -17.33 -9.59
C THR A 98 7.91 -16.27 -8.74
N GLU A 99 8.73 -15.39 -9.31
CA GLU A 99 9.49 -14.39 -8.56
C GLU A 99 9.41 -13.01 -9.24
N LEU A 100 9.00 -12.01 -8.46
CA LEU A 100 8.93 -10.60 -8.87
C LEU A 100 9.69 -9.73 -7.87
N ASN A 101 10.66 -8.94 -8.33
CA ASN A 101 11.20 -7.86 -7.49
C ASN A 101 10.40 -6.59 -7.69
N LEU A 102 10.11 -5.91 -6.57
CA LEU A 102 9.47 -4.60 -6.54
C LEU A 102 10.44 -3.59 -5.96
N ILE A 103 10.62 -2.47 -6.66
CA ILE A 103 11.55 -1.42 -6.26
C ILE A 103 10.75 -0.14 -6.12
N TYR A 104 10.81 0.46 -4.94
CA TYR A 104 10.17 1.74 -4.64
C TYR A 104 11.22 2.78 -4.32
N GLU A 105 11.13 3.96 -4.95
CA GLU A 105 12.16 5.00 -4.86
C GLU A 105 11.56 6.38 -4.71
N VAL A 106 12.26 7.29 -4.04
CA VAL A 106 11.84 8.69 -3.91
C VAL A 106 13.02 9.65 -3.99
N THR A 107 12.76 10.89 -4.40
CA THR A 107 13.75 11.97 -4.39
C THR A 107 14.05 12.55 -3.00
N SER A 108 13.08 12.51 -2.07
CA SER A 108 13.15 13.18 -0.76
C SER A 108 13.50 14.68 -0.83
N ALA A 109 12.96 15.39 -1.82
CA ALA A 109 13.37 16.76 -2.16
C ALA A 109 12.67 17.87 -1.33
N SER A 110 11.50 17.58 -0.77
CA SER A 110 10.63 18.54 -0.09
C SER A 110 10.88 18.65 1.42
N GLY A 111 11.68 17.74 1.99
CA GLY A 111 11.85 17.60 3.44
C GLY A 111 10.60 17.09 4.18
N ARG A 112 9.57 16.65 3.45
CA ARG A 112 8.36 16.03 4.01
C ARG A 112 8.55 14.52 4.16
N SER A 113 7.74 13.92 5.03
CA SER A 113 7.62 12.46 5.09
C SER A 113 7.04 11.94 3.78
N VAL A 114 7.67 10.92 3.21
CA VAL A 114 7.14 10.19 2.07
C VAL A 114 6.97 8.73 2.49
N GLU A 115 5.86 8.11 2.10
CA GLU A 115 5.60 6.70 2.37
C GLU A 115 5.02 6.04 1.12
N ALA A 116 5.50 4.85 0.76
CA ALA A 116 4.83 4.01 -0.24
C ALA A 116 3.95 2.98 0.43
N HIS A 117 2.90 2.53 -0.27
CA HIS A 117 2.02 1.49 0.24
C HIS A 117 1.83 0.39 -0.80
N LEU A 118 2.03 -0.85 -0.36
CA LEU A 118 1.61 -2.04 -1.07
C LEU A 118 0.25 -2.43 -0.51
N THR A 119 -0.79 -2.30 -1.33
CA THR A 119 -2.16 -2.69 -0.98
C THR A 119 -2.37 -4.15 -1.37
N LEU A 120 -2.39 -5.04 -0.39
CA LEU A 120 -2.50 -6.49 -0.59
C LEU A 120 -3.93 -6.97 -0.39
N ILE A 121 -4.39 -7.86 -1.27
CA ILE A 121 -5.73 -8.46 -1.22
C ILE A 121 -5.75 -9.60 -0.18
N PRO A 122 -6.58 -9.50 0.87
CA PRO A 122 -6.68 -10.54 1.88
C PRO A 122 -7.66 -11.65 1.50
N HIS A 123 -7.39 -12.85 1.97
CA HIS A 123 -8.26 -14.03 1.98
C HIS A 123 -8.56 -14.40 3.43
N LEU A 124 -9.72 -13.98 3.95
CA LEU A 124 -10.06 -14.10 5.38
C LEU A 124 -10.18 -15.55 5.89
N ASP A 125 -10.31 -16.52 4.98
CA ASP A 125 -10.30 -17.95 5.26
C ASP A 125 -8.88 -18.53 5.38
N ARG A 126 -7.84 -17.74 5.03
CA ARG A 126 -6.43 -18.14 5.06
C ARG A 126 -5.65 -17.36 6.13
N PRO A 127 -4.73 -18.00 6.86
CA PRO A 127 -3.89 -17.29 7.82
C PRO A 127 -2.85 -16.41 7.10
N LEU A 128 -2.41 -15.37 7.80
CA LEU A 128 -1.16 -14.66 7.51
C LEU A 128 -0.04 -15.35 8.31
N ARG A 129 1.03 -15.78 7.65
CA ARG A 129 2.22 -16.29 8.33
C ARG A 129 3.29 -15.21 8.35
N VAL A 130 4.08 -15.16 9.41
CA VAL A 130 5.16 -14.19 9.58
C VAL A 130 6.48 -14.90 9.85
N ALA A 131 7.60 -14.19 9.70
CA ALA A 131 8.95 -14.76 9.83
C ALA A 131 9.25 -15.49 11.14
N SER A 132 8.55 -15.17 12.24
CA SER A 132 8.68 -15.90 13.52
C SER A 132 8.08 -17.32 13.48
N GLY A 133 7.39 -17.70 12.41
CA GLY A 133 6.61 -18.92 12.28
C GLY A 133 5.19 -18.82 12.85
N GLU A 134 4.84 -17.69 13.47
CA GLU A 134 3.47 -17.43 13.94
C GLU A 134 2.48 -17.39 12.78
N GLN A 135 1.28 -17.92 13.03
CA GLN A 135 0.14 -17.84 12.11
C GLN A 135 -0.95 -16.98 12.72
N ILE A 136 -1.33 -15.93 12.00
CA ILE A 136 -2.28 -14.93 12.46
C ILE A 136 -3.55 -15.05 11.61
N ARG A 137 -4.70 -15.22 12.27
CA ARG A 137 -5.99 -15.18 11.58
C ARG A 137 -6.40 -13.73 11.37
N LEU A 138 -6.64 -13.36 10.11
CA LEU A 138 -7.14 -12.03 9.76
C LEU A 138 -8.61 -11.90 10.22
N GLY A 139 -8.88 -10.88 11.03
CA GLY A 139 -10.20 -10.56 11.57
C GLY A 139 -10.24 -9.10 12.03
N GLU A 140 -11.19 -8.72 12.88
CA GLU A 140 -11.35 -7.31 13.31
C GLU A 140 -10.21 -6.78 14.17
N LYS A 141 -9.45 -7.67 14.83
CA LYS A 141 -8.34 -7.27 15.69
C LYS A 141 -7.24 -6.60 14.86
N PRO A 142 -6.88 -5.33 15.16
CA PRO A 142 -5.81 -4.66 14.46
C PRO A 142 -4.46 -5.32 14.69
N LEU A 143 -3.66 -5.34 13.63
CA LEU A 143 -2.27 -5.70 13.62
C LEU A 143 -1.50 -4.51 13.06
N ALA A 144 -0.60 -3.97 13.87
CA ALA A 144 0.36 -2.98 13.44
C ALA A 144 1.69 -3.31 14.12
N TRP A 145 2.66 -3.77 13.35
CA TRP A 145 4.01 -3.96 13.85
C TRP A 145 5.03 -3.46 12.84
N SER A 146 6.15 -3.01 13.39
CA SER A 146 7.34 -2.66 12.64
C SER A 146 8.26 -3.87 12.57
N VAL A 147 9.00 -3.97 11.48
CA VAL A 147 9.95 -5.05 11.25
C VAL A 147 11.29 -4.67 11.86
N ASP A 148 11.60 -5.25 13.02
CA ASP A 148 12.88 -5.11 13.72
C ASP A 148 13.89 -6.15 13.17
N GLY A 149 15.13 -5.73 12.85
CA GLY A 149 16.18 -6.62 12.32
C GLY A 149 16.72 -6.20 10.93
N ASP A 150 17.22 -7.16 10.14
CA ASP A 150 17.78 -6.92 8.79
C ASP A 150 16.74 -7.05 7.66
N GLY A 151 15.55 -7.57 7.98
CA GLY A 151 14.45 -7.82 7.06
C GLY A 151 13.48 -8.85 7.63
N SER A 152 12.34 -9.05 6.96
CA SER A 152 11.35 -10.06 7.33
C SER A 152 10.45 -10.40 6.14
N TRP A 153 9.47 -11.27 6.36
CA TRP A 153 8.51 -11.65 5.33
C TRP A 153 7.13 -11.90 5.94
N ILE A 154 6.12 -11.79 5.08
CA ILE A 154 4.77 -12.31 5.31
C ILE A 154 4.40 -13.30 4.21
N GLU A 155 3.63 -14.33 4.56
CA GLU A 155 3.02 -15.24 3.60
C GLU A 155 1.52 -15.25 3.75
N HIS A 156 0.84 -15.35 2.63
CA HIS A 156 -0.61 -15.43 2.59
C HIS A 156 -1.04 -16.00 1.25
N ALA A 157 -2.11 -16.82 1.23
CA ALA A 157 -2.73 -17.31 -0.01
C ALA A 157 -1.71 -17.76 -1.11
N ASP A 158 -0.74 -18.60 -0.72
CA ASP A 158 0.31 -19.17 -1.58
C ASP A 158 1.26 -18.15 -2.25
N TRP A 159 1.41 -16.97 -1.65
CA TRP A 159 2.48 -16.02 -1.97
C TRP A 159 3.27 -15.61 -0.71
N ARG A 160 4.51 -15.18 -0.90
CA ARG A 160 5.38 -14.61 0.13
C ARG A 160 5.87 -13.24 -0.32
N LEU A 161 5.75 -12.23 0.54
CA LEU A 161 6.37 -10.93 0.34
C LEU A 161 7.50 -10.75 1.36
N SER A 162 8.71 -10.62 0.86
CA SER A 162 9.93 -10.33 1.62
C SER A 162 10.29 -8.86 1.50
N PHE A 163 10.69 -8.23 2.61
CA PHE A 163 11.03 -6.81 2.66
C PHE A 163 12.14 -6.52 3.68
N PRO A 164 12.86 -5.40 3.52
CA PRO A 164 13.92 -5.02 4.45
C PRO A 164 13.34 -4.45 5.75
N ARG A 165 14.24 -4.07 6.66
CA ARG A 165 13.88 -3.42 7.93
C ARG A 165 13.14 -2.10 7.75
N GLY A 166 12.45 -1.67 8.81
CA GLY A 166 11.80 -0.35 8.87
C GLY A 166 10.45 -0.29 8.16
N VAL A 167 9.97 -1.41 7.64
CA VAL A 167 8.65 -1.56 7.02
C VAL A 167 7.59 -1.83 8.10
N ARG A 168 6.37 -1.33 7.86
CA ARG A 168 5.20 -1.57 8.73
C ARG A 168 4.17 -2.43 8.02
N VAL A 169 3.64 -3.43 8.71
CA VAL A 169 2.49 -4.22 8.26
C VAL A 169 1.25 -3.76 9.00
N ILE A 170 0.19 -3.39 8.28
CA ILE A 170 -1.02 -2.77 8.82
C ILE A 170 -2.23 -3.59 8.39
N TRP A 171 -2.99 -4.05 9.38
CA TRP A 171 -4.29 -4.70 9.21
C TRP A 171 -5.24 -4.29 10.34
N PRO A 172 -6.56 -4.22 10.10
CA PRO A 172 -7.18 -4.02 8.81
C PRO A 172 -7.06 -2.55 8.38
N ALA A 173 -6.72 -2.28 7.12
CA ALA A 173 -6.92 -0.96 6.53
C ALA A 173 -8.33 -0.91 5.93
N LEU A 174 -9.29 -0.42 6.72
CA LEU A 174 -10.70 -0.35 6.34
C LEU A 174 -10.98 0.83 5.40
N PRO A 175 -11.84 0.65 4.39
CA PRO A 175 -12.26 1.76 3.55
C PRO A 175 -13.38 2.61 4.17
N HIS A 176 -13.61 3.78 3.58
CA HIS A 176 -14.90 4.44 3.54
C HIS A 176 -15.78 3.72 2.50
N ASN A 177 -16.99 3.31 2.89
CA ASN A 177 -17.94 2.71 1.98
C ASN A 177 -18.97 3.77 1.50
N PRO A 178 -18.85 4.30 0.26
CA PRO A 178 -19.75 5.35 -0.22
C PRO A 178 -21.20 4.88 -0.42
N TYR A 179 -21.46 3.57 -0.35
CA TYR A 179 -22.77 2.96 -0.47
C TYR A 179 -23.47 2.78 0.89
N ARG A 180 -22.83 3.12 2.01
CA ARG A 180 -23.45 3.19 3.35
C ARG A 180 -23.55 4.63 3.80
N LYS A 181 -24.66 4.97 4.46
CA LYS A 181 -24.98 6.36 4.82
C LYS A 181 -23.90 6.98 5.72
N GLY A 182 -23.44 6.25 6.73
CA GLY A 182 -22.35 6.64 7.62
C GLY A 182 -20.98 6.14 7.19
N GLY A 183 -20.81 5.69 5.95
CA GLY A 183 -19.52 5.32 5.37
C GLY A 183 -18.85 4.05 5.93
N GLU A 184 -19.52 3.30 6.79
CA GLU A 184 -18.92 2.21 7.54
C GLU A 184 -18.47 1.09 6.60
N ALA A 185 -17.29 0.51 6.83
CA ALA A 185 -16.83 -0.69 6.12
C ALA A 185 -16.88 -1.93 7.02
N ARG A 186 -16.93 -3.10 6.39
CA ARG A 186 -16.79 -4.39 7.05
C ARG A 186 -15.40 -4.96 6.80
N ILE A 187 -15.03 -5.97 7.58
CA ILE A 187 -13.71 -6.60 7.51
C ILE A 187 -13.42 -7.23 6.14
N GLU A 188 -14.45 -7.68 5.41
CA GLU A 188 -14.31 -8.23 4.05
C GLU A 188 -13.89 -7.15 3.03
N GLU A 189 -14.06 -5.88 3.38
CA GLU A 189 -13.70 -4.74 2.54
C GLU A 189 -12.28 -4.24 2.85
N ALA A 190 -11.64 -4.75 3.91
CA ALA A 190 -10.32 -4.32 4.34
C ALA A 190 -9.21 -4.73 3.36
N ARG A 191 -8.06 -4.05 3.49
CA ARG A 191 -6.81 -4.42 2.83
C ARG A 191 -5.71 -4.63 3.88
N LEU A 192 -4.76 -5.48 3.52
CA LEU A 192 -3.49 -5.60 4.23
C LEU A 192 -2.52 -4.62 3.59
N ILE A 193 -1.94 -3.72 4.37
CA ILE A 193 -1.03 -2.70 3.84
C ILE A 193 0.38 -2.98 4.32
N VAL A 194 1.34 -3.00 3.40
CA VAL A 194 2.76 -2.92 3.72
C VAL A 194 3.23 -1.51 3.40
N ALA A 195 3.59 -0.75 4.44
CA ALA A 195 3.95 0.66 4.35
C ALA A 195 5.48 0.82 4.45
N LEU A 196 6.04 1.55 3.48
CA LEU A 196 7.48 1.76 3.28
C LEU A 196 7.82 3.22 3.58
N PRO A 197 8.25 3.57 4.81
CA PRO A 197 8.55 4.95 5.17
C PRO A 197 9.91 5.38 4.59
N PHE A 198 9.95 6.47 3.84
CA PHE A 198 11.19 7.05 3.32
C PHE A 198 11.72 8.15 4.22
N SER A 199 13.02 8.39 4.13
CA SER A 199 13.72 9.48 4.80
C SER A 199 14.90 9.94 3.96
N PRO A 200 15.59 11.04 4.32
CA PRO A 200 16.84 11.41 3.66
C PRO A 200 17.92 10.32 3.68
N MET A 201 17.84 9.37 4.61
CA MET A 201 18.77 8.22 4.70
C MET A 201 18.26 6.97 3.98
N ILE A 202 16.96 6.90 3.68
CA ILE A 202 16.32 5.75 3.04
C ILE A 202 15.45 6.28 1.90
N SER A 203 16.02 6.31 0.69
CA SER A 203 15.35 6.78 -0.52
C SER A 203 14.88 5.64 -1.43
N ARG A 204 15.20 4.38 -1.08
CA ARG A 204 14.92 3.20 -1.90
C ARG A 204 14.61 1.99 -1.04
N TYR A 205 13.60 1.24 -1.46
CA TYR A 205 13.23 -0.07 -0.94
C TYR A 205 13.23 -1.08 -2.08
N GLU A 206 13.73 -2.29 -1.80
CA GLU A 206 13.65 -3.44 -2.68
C GLU A 206 12.92 -4.56 -1.94
N LEU A 207 11.91 -5.13 -2.57
CA LEU A 207 11.09 -6.21 -2.05
C LEU A 207 11.09 -7.37 -3.04
N THR A 208 10.84 -8.56 -2.54
CA THR A 208 10.66 -9.75 -3.38
C THR A 208 9.30 -10.36 -3.08
N LEU A 209 8.52 -10.59 -4.13
CA LEU A 209 7.28 -11.34 -4.09
C LEU A 209 7.51 -12.69 -4.77
N ASP A 210 7.29 -13.76 -4.01
CA ASP A 210 7.42 -15.14 -4.45
C ASP A 210 6.04 -15.82 -4.49
N ILE A 211 5.82 -16.68 -5.47
CA ILE A 211 4.71 -17.64 -5.50
C ILE A 211 5.20 -18.98 -4.94
N LEU A 212 4.48 -19.52 -3.96
CA LEU A 212 4.87 -20.72 -3.18
C LEU A 212 4.32 -22.02 -3.74
#